data_AF-A0A2V9ILN6-F1
#
_entry.id   AF-A0A2V9ILN6-F1
#
_cell.length_a   1.000
_cell.length_b   1.000
_cell.length_c   1.000
_cell.angle_alpha   90.00
_cell.angle_beta   90.00
_cell.angle_gamma   90.00
#
_symmetry.space_group_name_H-M   'P 1'
#
loop_
_entity.id
_entity.type
_entity.pdbx_description
1 polymer ?
#
loop_
_entity_poly.entity_id
_entity_poly.type
_entity_poly.pdbx_seq_one_letter_code
_entity_poly.pdbx_strand_id
1 'polypeptide(L)'
;MSALALFIYGSIIHLLLFRLYVRWAYRSSSNRSFVDHPLTNGAITLLGGVFVALLMLRLLRKGRGKTFLVIFKAAALGAVATLLTLQTLLVLTGLWLTLHSMGGPYDDGLTLPGMFFLSMVDIETYGLVVMFQSIPFALGQGVLGGALVVWLRKFFQLSQAC
;
A
#
# COMPACT_ATOMS: atom_id res chain seq x y z
N MET A 1 -5.65 3.73 -21.14
CA MET A 1 -4.96 4.84 -20.44
C MET A 1 -5.28 4.94 -18.95
N SER A 2 -6.47 4.55 -18.49
CA SER A 2 -6.92 4.79 -17.11
C SER A 2 -6.22 3.95 -16.03
N ALA A 3 -5.71 2.75 -16.35
CA ALA A 3 -5.00 1.90 -15.38
C ALA A 3 -3.61 2.44 -15.01
N LEU A 4 -2.87 2.99 -15.99
CA LEU A 4 -1.56 3.59 -15.78
C LEU A 4 -1.66 4.82 -14.87
N ALA A 5 -2.67 5.67 -15.07
CA ALA A 5 -2.91 6.83 -14.21
C ALA A 5 -3.21 6.42 -12.76
N LEU A 6 -4.04 5.37 -12.56
CA LEU A 6 -4.33 4.83 -11.23
C LEU A 6 -3.11 4.18 -10.58
N PHE A 7 -2.26 3.51 -11.37
CA PHE A 7 -1.00 2.95 -10.91
C PHE A 7 -0.05 4.05 -10.42
N ILE A 8 0.21 5.07 -11.24
CA ILE A 8 1.09 6.20 -10.89
C ILE A 8 0.59 6.91 -9.63
N TYR A 9 -0.73 7.17 -9.56
CA TYR A 9 -1.37 7.74 -8.38
C TYR A 9 -1.13 6.87 -7.13
N GLY A 10 -1.36 5.56 -7.24
CA GLY A 10 -1.14 4.62 -6.14
C GLY A 10 0.32 4.57 -5.70
N SER A 11 1.26 4.57 -6.63
CA SER A 11 2.70 4.57 -6.36
C SER A 11 3.15 5.80 -5.60
N ILE A 12 2.76 7.00 -6.06
CA ILE A 12 3.13 8.26 -5.43
C ILE A 12 2.55 8.35 -4.02
N ILE A 13 1.25 8.04 -3.86
CA ILE A 13 0.61 8.17 -2.55
C ILE A 13 1.20 7.21 -1.53
N HIS A 14 1.42 5.94 -1.86
CA HIS A 14 1.97 5.00 -0.89
C HIS A 14 3.40 5.34 -0.50
N LEU A 15 4.20 5.90 -1.42
CA LEU A 15 5.52 6.43 -1.09
C LEU A 15 5.44 7.62 -0.12
N LEU A 16 4.54 8.57 -0.38
CA LEU A 16 4.35 9.72 0.50
C LEU A 16 3.83 9.31 1.88
N LEU A 17 2.87 8.38 1.93
CA LEU A 17 2.34 7.83 3.18
C LEU A 17 3.41 7.13 3.99
N PHE A 18 4.25 6.33 3.34
CA PHE A 18 5.38 5.68 3.99
C PHE A 18 6.34 6.69 4.62
N ARG A 19 6.75 7.71 3.85
CA ARG A 19 7.63 8.77 4.35
C ARG A 19 7.01 9.56 5.49
N LEU A 20 5.71 9.86 5.39
CA LEU A 20 4.96 10.54 6.45
C LEU A 20 4.92 9.69 7.71
N TYR A 21 4.60 8.39 7.57
CA TYR A 21 4.53 7.45 8.68
C TYR A 21 5.88 7.34 9.38
N VAL A 22 6.97 7.13 8.63
CA VAL A 22 8.29 7.02 9.23
C VAL A 22 8.69 8.32 9.93
N ARG A 23 8.43 9.48 9.32
CA ARG A 23 8.71 10.77 9.96
C ARG A 23 7.92 10.96 11.26
N TRP A 24 6.69 10.48 11.31
CA TRP A 24 5.83 10.62 12.48
C TRP A 24 6.15 9.61 13.59
N ALA A 25 6.40 8.34 13.23
CA ALA A 25 6.72 7.28 14.18
C ALA A 25 8.14 7.43 14.76
N TYR A 26 9.10 7.90 13.96
CA TYR A 26 10.51 8.00 14.36
C TYR A 26 10.96 9.44 14.46
N ARG A 27 10.51 10.18 15.48
CA ARG A 27 10.58 11.66 15.50
C ARG A 27 11.96 12.33 15.41
N SER A 28 13.11 11.73 15.78
CA SER A 28 14.42 12.35 15.41
C SER A 28 15.73 11.55 15.54
N SER A 29 15.79 10.30 16.05
CA SER A 29 17.09 9.66 16.32
C SER A 29 17.28 8.22 15.82
N SER A 30 16.30 7.62 15.14
CA SER A 30 16.49 6.26 14.61
C SER A 30 17.22 6.28 13.27
N ASN A 31 18.01 5.23 13.01
CA ASN A 31 18.64 4.99 11.72
C ASN A 31 17.54 4.85 10.64
N ARG A 32 17.35 5.88 9.81
CA ARG A 32 16.34 5.93 8.75
C ARG A 32 16.85 5.40 7.40
N SER A 33 18.01 4.74 7.38
CA SER A 33 18.61 4.19 6.16
C SER A 33 17.66 3.30 5.35
N PHE A 34 16.77 2.56 6.02
CA PHE A 34 15.77 1.71 5.37
C PHE A 34 14.72 2.50 4.56
N VAL A 35 14.47 3.76 4.91
CA VAL A 35 13.50 4.65 4.24
C VAL A 35 14.06 5.18 2.93
N ASP A 36 15.35 5.48 2.92
CA ASP A 36 16.05 5.97 1.75
C ASP A 36 16.53 4.82 0.86
N HIS A 37 16.41 3.57 1.33
CA HIS A 37 16.81 2.40 0.58
C HIS A 37 15.97 2.24 -0.71
N PRO A 38 16.60 2.14 -1.89
CA PRO A 38 15.90 2.11 -3.17
C PRO A 38 14.97 0.91 -3.30
N LEU A 39 15.34 -0.23 -2.70
CA LEU A 39 14.51 -1.43 -2.72
C LEU A 39 13.20 -1.26 -1.95
N THR A 40 13.24 -0.61 -0.78
CA THR A 40 12.03 -0.31 0.02
C THR A 40 11.11 0.65 -0.74
N ASN A 41 11.68 1.71 -1.30
CA ASN A 41 10.95 2.68 -2.09
C ASN A 41 10.36 2.06 -3.37
N GLY A 42 11.11 1.17 -4.03
CA GLY A 42 10.64 0.41 -5.19
C GLY A 42 9.50 -0.54 -4.84
N ALA A 43 9.63 -1.31 -3.75
CA ALA A 43 8.61 -2.25 -3.32
C ALA A 43 7.29 -1.53 -2.95
N ILE A 44 7.36 -0.45 -2.17
CA ILE A 44 6.15 0.26 -1.73
C ILE A 44 5.44 0.98 -2.86
N THR A 45 6.18 1.56 -3.80
CA THR A 45 5.61 2.23 -4.98
C THR A 45 4.98 1.21 -5.93
N LEU A 46 5.64 0.08 -6.17
CA LEU A 46 5.12 -0.99 -7.01
C LEU A 46 3.84 -1.58 -6.41
N LEU A 47 3.88 -2.03 -5.17
CA LEU A 47 2.74 -2.66 -4.49
C LEU A 47 1.57 -1.69 -4.34
N GLY A 48 1.85 -0.46 -3.89
CA GLY A 48 0.85 0.61 -3.79
C GLY A 48 0.18 0.94 -5.12
N GLY A 49 0.97 1.03 -6.20
CA GLY A 49 0.46 1.25 -7.55
C GLY A 49 -0.41 0.10 -8.04
N VAL A 50 0.06 -1.14 -7.89
CA VAL A 50 -0.67 -2.35 -8.32
C VAL A 50 -2.01 -2.48 -7.61
N PHE A 51 -2.03 -2.43 -6.27
CA PHE A 51 -3.28 -2.63 -5.53
C PHE A 51 -4.30 -1.52 -5.78
N VAL A 52 -3.86 -0.26 -5.87
CA VAL A 52 -4.75 0.85 -6.23
C VAL A 52 -5.28 0.69 -7.64
N ALA A 53 -4.43 0.38 -8.62
CA ALA A 53 -4.86 0.17 -9.99
C ALA A 53 -5.88 -0.96 -10.07
N LEU A 54 -5.61 -2.13 -9.48
CA LEU A 54 -6.51 -3.29 -9.52
C LEU A 54 -7.87 -3.00 -8.88
N LEU A 55 -7.89 -2.34 -7.72
CA LEU A 55 -9.13 -2.07 -6.97
C LEU A 55 -9.93 -0.92 -7.60
N MET A 56 -9.29 0.19 -7.95
CA MET A 56 -9.96 1.37 -8.49
C MET A 56 -10.38 1.21 -9.95
N LEU A 57 -9.69 0.37 -10.73
CA LEU A 57 -10.08 0.09 -12.12
C LEU A 57 -11.46 -0.58 -12.19
N ARG A 58 -11.81 -1.41 -11.19
CA ARG A 58 -13.16 -2.00 -11.08
C ARG A 58 -14.22 -0.94 -10.87
N LEU A 59 -13.93 0.09 -10.07
CA LEU A 59 -14.81 1.24 -9.96
C LEU A 59 -14.90 1.95 -11.30
N LEU A 60 -13.78 2.29 -11.93
CA LEU A 60 -13.80 3.00 -13.21
C LEU A 60 -14.65 2.29 -14.29
N ARG A 61 -14.60 0.95 -14.35
CA ARG A 61 -15.36 0.11 -15.30
C ARG A 61 -16.86 -0.04 -14.98
N LYS A 62 -17.27 0.05 -13.70
CA LYS A 62 -18.71 -0.06 -13.34
C LYS A 62 -19.45 1.26 -13.66
N GLY A 63 -20.18 1.28 -14.77
CA GLY A 63 -20.94 2.44 -15.26
C GLY A 63 -22.01 2.98 -14.30
N ARG A 64 -22.27 4.30 -14.42
CA ARG A 64 -23.34 5.12 -13.80
C ARG A 64 -23.73 4.74 -12.36
N GLY A 65 -22.94 5.19 -11.40
CA GLY A 65 -23.33 5.29 -9.99
C GLY A 65 -23.36 6.74 -9.54
N LYS A 66 -24.21 7.08 -8.55
CA LYS A 66 -24.23 8.41 -7.92
C LYS A 66 -22.81 8.77 -7.44
N THR A 67 -22.34 9.98 -7.75
CA THR A 67 -20.97 10.45 -7.47
C THR A 67 -20.54 10.21 -6.03
N PHE A 68 -21.42 10.51 -5.07
CA PHE A 68 -21.18 10.29 -3.65
C PHE A 68 -20.88 8.82 -3.30
N LEU A 69 -21.65 7.89 -3.89
CA LEU A 69 -21.47 6.45 -3.68
C LEU A 69 -20.16 5.93 -4.29
N VAL A 70 -19.68 6.54 -5.37
CA VAL A 70 -18.38 6.22 -5.98
C VAL A 70 -17.25 6.69 -5.07
N ILE A 71 -17.35 7.89 -4.50
CA ILE A 71 -16.35 8.44 -3.58
C ILE A 71 -16.28 7.59 -2.30
N PHE A 72 -17.41 7.22 -1.70
CA PHE A 72 -17.43 6.38 -0.51
C PHE A 72 -16.83 4.99 -0.78
N LYS A 73 -17.18 4.37 -1.91
CA LYS A 73 -16.57 3.09 -2.31
C LYS A 73 -15.08 3.22 -2.57
N ALA A 74 -14.63 4.32 -3.14
CA ALA A 74 -13.21 4.58 -3.33
C ALA A 74 -12.50 4.82 -1.98
N ALA A 75 -13.13 5.49 -1.01
CA ALA A 75 -12.61 5.61 0.35
C ALA A 75 -12.35 4.22 0.97
N ALA A 76 -13.35 3.33 0.92
CA ALA A 76 -13.22 1.96 1.41
C ALA A 76 -12.15 1.16 0.65
N LEU A 77 -12.12 1.25 -0.69
CA LEU A 77 -11.11 0.56 -1.49
C LEU A 77 -9.70 1.12 -1.29
N GLY A 78 -9.55 2.41 -0.96
CA GLY A 78 -8.28 3.02 -0.60
C GLY A 78 -7.74 2.49 0.73
N ALA A 79 -8.62 2.31 1.71
CA ALA A 79 -8.30 1.62 2.96
C ALA A 79 -7.84 0.18 2.72
N VAL A 80 -8.59 -0.58 1.91
CA VAL A 80 -8.23 -1.96 1.55
C VAL A 80 -6.90 -1.99 0.78
N ALA A 81 -6.67 -1.07 -0.16
CA ALA A 81 -5.41 -1.00 -0.90
C ALA A 81 -4.22 -0.78 0.05
N THR A 82 -4.35 0.16 0.99
CA THR A 82 -3.30 0.45 1.97
C THR A 82 -3.01 -0.74 2.87
N LEU A 83 -4.06 -1.42 3.36
CA LEU A 83 -3.91 -2.63 4.18
C LEU A 83 -3.23 -3.76 3.39
N LEU A 84 -3.62 -3.98 2.13
CA LEU A 84 -2.98 -4.99 1.27
C LEU A 84 -1.53 -4.65 0.99
N THR A 85 -1.20 -3.39 0.70
CA THR A 85 0.18 -2.95 0.49
C THR A 85 1.02 -3.20 1.73
N LEU A 86 0.54 -2.79 2.91
CA LEU A 86 1.24 -3.00 4.18
C LEU A 86 1.40 -4.49 4.48
N GLN A 87 0.32 -5.28 4.41
CA GLN A 87 0.37 -6.71 4.70
C GLN A 87 1.33 -7.45 3.75
N THR A 88 1.30 -7.11 2.46
CA THR A 88 2.20 -7.70 1.48
C THR A 88 3.66 -7.35 1.78
N LEU A 89 3.93 -6.10 2.20
CA LEU A 89 5.27 -5.70 2.64
C LEU A 89 5.73 -6.46 3.89
N LEU A 90 4.86 -6.66 4.88
CA LEU A 90 5.19 -7.43 6.09
C LEU A 90 5.52 -8.88 5.72
N VAL A 91 4.70 -9.52 4.88
CA VAL A 91 4.93 -10.88 4.38
C VAL A 91 6.25 -10.99 3.62
N LEU A 92 6.52 -10.06 2.70
CA LEU A 92 7.77 -10.05 1.93
C LEU A 92 8.99 -9.82 2.84
N THR A 93 8.85 -8.97 3.86
CA THR A 93 9.92 -8.72 4.84
C THR A 93 10.18 -9.95 5.70
N GLY A 94 9.13 -10.62 6.19
CA GLY A 94 9.24 -11.88 6.93
C GLY A 94 9.88 -12.99 6.09
N LEU A 95 9.54 -13.07 4.80
CA LEU A 95 10.17 -14.01 3.87
C LEU A 95 11.65 -13.67 3.65
N TRP A 96 11.96 -12.39 3.41
CA TRP A 96 13.35 -11.94 3.21
C TRP A 96 14.22 -12.22 4.45
N LEU A 97 13.70 -11.92 5.65
CA LEU A 97 14.38 -12.21 6.92
C LEU A 97 14.61 -13.71 7.08
N THR A 98 13.59 -14.54 6.88
CA THR A 98 13.72 -16.01 6.94
C THR A 98 14.85 -16.51 6.05
N LEU A 99 14.87 -16.06 4.79
CA LEU A 99 15.88 -16.49 3.81
C LEU A 99 17.30 -16.02 4.17
N HIS A 100 17.45 -14.85 4.80
CA HIS A 100 18.76 -14.34 5.22
C HIS A 100 19.22 -14.91 6.57
N SER A 101 18.28 -15.23 7.47
CA SER A 101 18.57 -15.87 8.76
C SER A 101 19.07 -17.30 8.62
N MET A 102 18.74 -18.00 7.52
CA MET A 102 19.33 -19.30 7.20
C MET A 102 20.86 -19.26 6.99
N GLY A 103 21.43 -18.09 6.68
CA GLY A 103 22.88 -17.92 6.53
C GLY A 103 23.60 -17.44 7.79
N GLY A 104 22.87 -17.20 8.88
CA GLY A 104 23.38 -16.70 10.15
C GLY A 104 23.33 -17.75 11.28
N PRO A 105 23.79 -17.41 12.49
CA PRO A 105 24.02 -18.35 13.60
C PRO A 105 22.71 -18.78 14.33
N TYR A 106 21.60 -18.91 13.61
CA TYR A 106 20.36 -19.47 14.16
C TYR A 106 20.44 -21.01 14.09
N ASP A 107 21.16 -21.60 15.03
CA ASP A 107 21.34 -23.05 15.20
C ASP A 107 20.26 -23.69 16.12
N ASP A 108 19.05 -23.11 16.16
CA ASP A 108 18.00 -23.51 17.12
C ASP A 108 17.14 -24.70 16.68
N GLY A 109 17.58 -25.48 15.68
CA GLY A 109 16.84 -26.67 15.20
C GLY A 109 15.46 -26.37 14.58
N LEU A 110 15.15 -25.09 14.32
CA LEU A 110 13.90 -24.67 13.70
C LEU A 110 13.93 -24.93 12.19
N THR A 111 12.84 -25.48 11.66
CA THR A 111 12.65 -25.64 10.21
C THR A 111 12.37 -24.27 9.56
N LEU A 112 12.62 -24.15 8.24
CA LEU A 112 12.34 -22.94 7.46
C LEU A 112 10.93 -22.36 7.69
N PRO A 113 9.85 -23.18 7.73
CA PRO A 113 8.50 -22.68 8.03
C PRO A 113 8.37 -22.12 9.45
N GLY A 114 9.07 -22.71 10.43
CA GLY A 114 9.08 -22.25 11.82
C GLY A 114 9.76 -20.89 11.97
N MET A 115 10.89 -20.67 11.29
CA MET A 115 11.57 -19.37 11.26
C MET A 115 10.72 -18.28 10.58
N PHE A 116 10.02 -18.64 9.50
CA PHE A 116 9.09 -17.72 8.84
C PHE A 116 7.92 -17.33 9.73
N PHE A 117 7.31 -18.30 10.41
CA PHE A 117 6.22 -18.03 11.34
C PHE A 117 6.66 -17.10 12.48
N LEU A 118 7.83 -17.36 13.07
CA LEU A 118 8.35 -16.53 14.16
C LEU A 118 8.66 -15.10 13.70
N SER A 119 9.32 -14.96 12.54
CA SER A 119 9.61 -13.65 11.93
C SER A 119 8.33 -12.87 11.60
N MET A 120 7.29 -13.56 11.11
CA MET A 120 5.98 -12.95 10.85
C MET A 120 5.30 -12.49 12.15
N VAL A 121 5.31 -13.31 13.20
CA VAL A 121 4.72 -12.94 14.50
C VAL A 121 5.42 -11.71 15.08
N ASP A 122 6.75 -11.66 15.04
CA ASP A 122 7.50 -10.49 15.51
C ASP A 122 7.14 -9.24 14.70
N ILE A 123 7.20 -9.34 13.37
CA ILE A 123 6.91 -8.21 12.48
C ILE A 123 5.46 -7.74 12.63
N GLU A 124 4.48 -8.63 12.73
CA GLU A 124 3.07 -8.26 12.86
C GLU A 124 2.74 -7.69 14.25
N THR A 125 3.34 -8.21 15.32
CA THR A 125 3.12 -7.71 16.68
C THR A 125 3.48 -6.22 16.79
N TYR A 126 4.56 -5.79 16.15
CA TYR A 126 4.96 -4.38 16.11
C TYR A 126 4.36 -3.62 14.90
N GLY A 127 4.00 -4.32 13.83
CA GLY A 127 3.43 -3.75 12.60
C GLY A 127 1.95 -3.40 12.68
N LEU A 128 1.18 -4.03 13.58
CA LEU A 128 -0.25 -3.74 13.75
C LEU A 128 -0.52 -2.28 14.15
N VAL A 129 0.36 -1.68 14.95
CA VAL A 129 0.25 -0.26 15.34
C VAL A 129 0.33 0.64 14.10
N VAL A 130 1.22 0.32 13.16
CA VAL A 130 1.38 1.02 11.87
C VAL A 130 0.08 0.94 11.08
N MET A 131 -0.51 -0.25 11.01
CA MET A 131 -1.76 -0.47 10.28
C MET A 131 -2.90 0.37 10.85
N PHE A 132 -3.13 0.34 12.16
CA PHE A 132 -4.20 1.12 12.79
C PHE A 132 -4.02 2.63 12.59
N GLN A 133 -2.79 3.12 12.76
CA GLN A 133 -2.50 4.54 12.59
C GLN A 133 -2.60 5.01 11.13
N SER A 134 -2.49 4.10 10.16
CA SER A 134 -2.60 4.40 8.74
C SER A 134 -4.06 4.56 8.25
N ILE A 135 -5.05 4.04 8.98
CA ILE A 135 -6.47 4.01 8.54
C ILE A 135 -7.02 5.39 8.16
N PRO A 136 -6.84 6.48 8.95
CA PRO A 136 -7.36 7.79 8.60
C PRO A 136 -6.77 8.34 7.30
N PHE A 137 -5.47 8.10 7.08
CA PHE A 137 -4.78 8.52 5.86
C PHE A 137 -5.25 7.71 4.65
N ALA A 138 -5.48 6.42 4.83
CA ALA A 138 -5.97 5.53 3.78
C ALA A 138 -7.39 5.90 3.32
N LEU A 139 -8.25 6.31 4.26
CA LEU A 139 -9.57 6.87 3.95
C LEU A 139 -9.46 8.17 3.14
N GLY A 140 -8.59 9.09 3.55
CA GLY A 140 -8.33 10.34 2.83
C GLY A 140 -7.83 10.11 1.40
N GLN A 141 -6.86 9.20 1.22
CA GLN A 141 -6.41 8.76 -0.10
C GLN A 141 -7.57 8.21 -0.93
N GLY A 142 -8.42 7.36 -0.34
CA GLY A 142 -9.49 6.75 -1.10
C GLY A 142 -10.54 7.78 -1.56
N VAL A 143 -10.78 8.85 -0.78
CA VAL A 143 -11.59 10.00 -1.22
C VAL A 143 -10.96 10.71 -2.42
N LEU A 144 -9.65 11.01 -2.37
CA LEU A 144 -8.91 11.60 -3.49
C LEU A 144 -8.92 10.68 -4.72
N GLY A 145 -8.80 9.37 -4.52
CA GLY A 145 -8.89 8.36 -5.58
C GLY A 145 -10.29 8.31 -6.20
N GLY A 146 -11.34 8.47 -5.39
CA GLY A 146 -12.71 8.60 -5.84
C GLY A 146 -12.94 9.83 -6.69
N ALA A 147 -12.39 10.98 -6.26
CA ALA A 147 -12.42 12.22 -7.04
C ALA A 147 -11.70 12.05 -8.39
N LEU A 148 -10.54 11.39 -8.40
CA LEU A 148 -9.79 11.06 -9.62
C LEU A 148 -10.60 10.15 -10.55
N VAL A 149 -11.24 9.10 -10.03
CA VAL A 149 -12.11 8.19 -10.80
C VAL A 149 -13.27 8.96 -11.43
N VAL A 150 -13.91 9.86 -10.68
CA VAL A 150 -15.00 10.71 -11.19
C VAL A 150 -14.50 11.65 -12.28
N TRP A 151 -13.35 12.28 -12.08
CA TRP A 151 -12.73 13.18 -13.06
C TRP A 151 -12.37 12.45 -14.35
N LEU A 152 -11.71 11.30 -14.26
CA LEU A 152 -11.37 10.47 -15.43
C LEU A 152 -12.63 10.06 -16.20
N ARG A 153 -13.69 9.67 -15.51
CA ARG A 153 -14.97 9.33 -16.17
C ARG A 153 -15.56 10.50 -16.95
N LYS A 154 -15.57 11.71 -16.36
CA LYS A 154 -16.07 12.92 -17.04
C LYS A 154 -15.22 13.26 -18.27
N PHE A 155 -13.90 13.20 -18.13
CA PHE A 155 -12.96 13.52 -19.20
C PHE A 155 -13.12 12.57 -20.40
N PHE A 156 -13.23 11.26 -20.16
CA PHE A 156 -13.42 10.30 -21.25
C PHE A 156 -14.83 10.30 -21.84
N GLN A 157 -15.87 10.65 -21.08
CA GLN A 157 -17.22 10.83 -21.63
C GLN A 157 -17.32 12.08 -22.53
N LEU A 158 -16.63 13.17 -22.18
CA LEU A 158 -16.52 14.36 -23.04
C LEU A 158 -15.80 14.06 -24.36
N SER A 159 -14.78 13.20 -24.33
CA SER A 159 -14.03 12.80 -25.52
C SER A 159 -14.80 11.89 -26.49
N GLN A 160 -15.92 11.29 -26.07
CA GLN A 160 -16.79 10.48 -26.94
C GLN A 160 -17.93 11.29 -27.57
N ALA A 161 -18.12 12.54 -27.15
CA ALA A 161 -19.17 13.44 -27.64
C ALA A 161 -18.65 14.45 -28.68
N CYS A 162 -17.40 14.30 -29.14
CA CYS A 162 -16.74 15.19 -30.10
C CYS A 162 -16.39 14.44 -31.38
#